data_AF-A0A4Q5WA48-F1
#
_entry.id   AF-A0A4Q5WA48-F1
#
_cell.length_a   1.000
_cell.length_b   1.000
_cell.length_c   1.000
_cell.angle_alpha   90.00
_cell.angle_beta   90.00
_cell.angle_gamma   90.00
#
_symmetry.space_group_name_H-M   'P 1'
#
loop_
_entity.id
_entity.type
_entity.pdbx_description
1 polymer ?
#
loop_
_entity_poly.entity_id
_entity_poly.type
_entity_poly.pdbx_seq_one_letter_code
_entity_poly.pdbx_strand_id
1 'polypeptide(L)'
;MDHALPATKACNDLQLPQVTEKSAGTILVNLKRAENEHTARVAAANARVEAERAALEAARQSAVSAGAELEATLGAELEQDWQQKVLPLWQEIQRLNETAGVSSPEWSRQSVEAWTPSPAFIPAIQFGRVEVDLSAAGVPADPRFALPDPPKVSVPLSLTFPEQGSLVLETNDSGDAEVIGAMHNVLLRLLAGMPPGKLSLTLIDPVGLGENFAGFMHLADYEESLINRRIWTQREQIEERLAFLNEHIEKMIQMYLRNEYATITEYNAQAGSVAEKYHILVVADFPANFSDVAVKRLQSIVSSGARCGVFVLLHWDRRQTAPEGLVAEELRKNSVCLRR
;
A
#
# COMPACT_ATOMS: atom_id res chain seq x y z
N MET A 1 -103.59 -42.97 -90.01
CA MET A 1 -103.69 -42.54 -91.41
C MET A 1 -102.53 -41.61 -91.67
N ASP A 2 -101.61 -42.05 -92.54
CA ASP A 2 -100.82 -41.28 -93.53
C ASP A 2 -100.29 -39.88 -93.12
N HIS A 3 -99.03 -39.50 -93.30
CA HIS A 3 -97.97 -39.88 -94.24
C HIS A 3 -96.65 -39.28 -93.64
N ALA A 4 -95.53 -40.01 -93.59
CA ALA A 4 -94.38 -39.92 -94.51
C ALA A 4 -93.08 -39.46 -93.82
N LEU A 5 -92.04 -40.29 -93.96
CA LEU A 5 -90.60 -40.02 -93.86
C LEU A 5 -90.18 -38.82 -94.75
N PRO A 6 -89.06 -38.10 -94.52
CA PRO A 6 -87.69 -38.66 -94.43
C PRO A 6 -86.77 -38.00 -93.37
N ALA A 7 -85.86 -38.74 -92.76
CA ALA A 7 -84.45 -39.00 -93.14
C ALA A 7 -83.44 -37.83 -92.95
N THR A 8 -82.38 -38.20 -92.23
CA THR A 8 -80.96 -37.87 -92.40
C THR A 8 -80.31 -36.63 -91.73
N LYS A 9 -79.28 -37.00 -90.95
CA LYS A 9 -77.90 -36.45 -90.89
C LYS A 9 -77.62 -35.19 -90.04
N ALA A 10 -77.01 -35.49 -88.89
CA ALA A 10 -75.65 -35.08 -88.55
C ALA A 10 -75.26 -33.61 -88.80
N CYS A 11 -75.19 -32.85 -87.70
CA CYS A 11 -74.21 -31.77 -87.56
C CYS A 11 -74.02 -31.50 -86.06
N ASN A 12 -73.14 -32.25 -85.40
CA ASN A 12 -72.79 -32.03 -84.00
C ASN A 12 -71.29 -31.80 -83.78
N ASP A 13 -70.55 -31.40 -84.82
CA ASP A 13 -69.07 -31.32 -84.80
C ASP A 13 -68.49 -29.92 -85.12
N LEU A 14 -69.29 -28.85 -85.19
CA LEU A 14 -68.80 -27.53 -85.64
C LEU A 14 -68.70 -26.42 -84.58
N GLN A 15 -68.96 -26.71 -83.29
CA GLN A 15 -68.74 -25.74 -82.20
C GLN A 15 -67.51 -26.00 -81.32
N LEU A 16 -66.86 -27.17 -81.42
CA LEU A 16 -65.66 -27.46 -80.64
C LEU A 16 -64.44 -26.56 -80.96
N PRO A 17 -64.09 -26.23 -82.22
CA PRO A 17 -62.84 -25.52 -82.53
C PRO A 17 -62.79 -24.07 -82.01
N GLN A 18 -63.91 -23.33 -82.13
CA GLN A 18 -63.98 -21.92 -81.72
C GLN A 18 -64.05 -21.75 -80.19
N VAL A 19 -64.65 -22.71 -79.48
CA VAL A 19 -64.65 -22.73 -78.01
C VAL A 19 -63.24 -23.10 -77.51
N THR A 20 -62.53 -24.02 -78.17
CA THR A 20 -61.15 -24.37 -77.80
C THR A 20 -60.15 -23.24 -78.05
N GLU A 21 -60.27 -22.46 -79.13
CA GLU A 21 -59.39 -21.31 -79.39
C GLU A 21 -59.58 -20.16 -78.38
N LYS A 22 -60.83 -19.80 -78.06
CA LYS A 22 -61.13 -18.80 -77.02
C LYS A 22 -60.69 -19.28 -75.63
N SER A 23 -60.86 -20.57 -75.33
CA SER A 23 -60.39 -21.19 -74.10
C SER A 23 -58.85 -21.17 -74.01
N ALA A 24 -58.16 -21.52 -75.11
CA ALA A 24 -56.70 -21.49 -75.18
C ALA A 24 -56.14 -20.07 -75.01
N GLY A 25 -56.75 -19.05 -75.64
CA GLY A 25 -56.37 -17.65 -75.46
C GLY A 25 -56.56 -17.16 -74.02
N THR A 26 -57.66 -17.57 -73.38
CA THR A 26 -57.95 -17.23 -71.97
C THR A 26 -56.98 -17.92 -71.02
N ILE A 27 -56.62 -19.18 -71.29
CA ILE A 27 -55.61 -19.93 -70.53
C ILE A 27 -54.23 -19.28 -70.64
N LEU A 28 -53.83 -18.84 -71.84
CA LEU A 28 -52.55 -18.14 -72.08
C LEU A 28 -52.47 -16.81 -71.31
N VAL A 29 -53.56 -16.03 -71.30
CA VAL A 29 -53.63 -14.77 -70.54
C VAL A 29 -53.58 -15.03 -69.03
N ASN A 30 -54.29 -16.05 -68.54
CA ASN A 30 -54.29 -16.43 -67.13
C ASN A 30 -52.92 -16.99 -66.67
N LEU A 31 -52.24 -17.77 -67.52
CA LEU A 31 -50.90 -18.28 -67.26
C LEU A 31 -49.90 -17.12 -67.17
N LYS A 32 -49.92 -16.19 -68.14
CA LYS A 32 -49.05 -15.02 -68.15
C LYS A 32 -49.30 -14.09 -66.95
N ARG A 33 -50.57 -13.96 -66.52
CA ARG A 33 -50.92 -13.25 -65.28
C ARG A 33 -50.37 -13.95 -64.05
N ALA A 34 -50.53 -15.27 -63.95
CA ALA A 34 -50.03 -16.06 -62.83
C ALA A 34 -48.48 -16.05 -62.76
N GLU A 35 -47.79 -16.11 -63.90
CA GLU A 35 -46.34 -15.97 -63.99
C GLU A 35 -45.86 -14.58 -63.53
N ASN A 36 -46.54 -13.52 -63.97
CA ASN A 36 -46.23 -12.15 -63.53
C ASN A 36 -46.48 -11.97 -62.03
N GLU A 37 -47.59 -12.50 -61.50
CA GLU A 37 -47.91 -12.48 -60.07
C GLU A 37 -46.89 -13.30 -59.25
N HIS A 38 -46.49 -14.47 -59.75
CA HIS A 38 -45.45 -15.30 -59.11
C HIS A 38 -44.11 -14.56 -59.09
N THR A 39 -43.69 -14.00 -60.22
CA THR A 39 -42.46 -13.20 -60.32
C THR A 39 -42.49 -12.00 -59.38
N ALA A 40 -43.61 -11.29 -59.30
CA ALA A 40 -43.78 -10.16 -58.38
C ALA A 40 -43.73 -10.60 -56.90
N ARG A 41 -44.36 -11.73 -56.55
CA ARG A 41 -44.31 -12.28 -55.18
C ARG A 41 -42.90 -12.73 -54.78
N VAL A 42 -42.18 -13.39 -55.68
CA VAL A 42 -40.78 -13.81 -55.45
C VAL A 42 -39.89 -12.57 -55.30
N ALA A 43 -40.06 -11.55 -56.17
CA ALA A 43 -39.32 -10.31 -56.05
C ALA A 43 -39.60 -9.57 -54.73
N ALA A 44 -40.86 -9.50 -54.31
CA ALA A 44 -41.24 -8.89 -53.03
C ALA A 44 -40.72 -9.67 -51.81
N ALA A 45 -40.75 -11.01 -51.85
CA ALA A 45 -40.19 -11.86 -50.81
C ALA A 45 -38.66 -11.71 -50.72
N ASN A 46 -37.95 -11.71 -51.86
CA ASN A 46 -36.52 -11.48 -51.90
C ASN A 46 -36.16 -10.08 -51.39
N ALA A 47 -36.89 -9.04 -51.80
CA ALA A 47 -36.68 -7.68 -51.31
C ALA A 47 -36.90 -7.57 -49.79
N ARG A 48 -37.89 -8.29 -49.24
CA ARG A 48 -38.13 -8.35 -47.79
C ARG A 48 -37.00 -9.06 -47.06
N VAL A 49 -36.54 -10.21 -47.55
CA VAL A 49 -35.42 -10.95 -46.94
C VAL A 49 -34.14 -10.12 -46.99
N GLU A 50 -33.84 -9.46 -48.11
CA GLU A 50 -32.67 -8.57 -48.21
C GLU A 50 -32.79 -7.36 -47.28
N ALA A 51 -33.98 -6.78 -47.13
CA ALA A 51 -34.21 -5.69 -46.18
C ALA A 51 -34.05 -6.15 -44.72
N GLU A 52 -34.59 -7.30 -44.35
CA GLU A 52 -34.44 -7.90 -43.00
C GLU A 52 -32.97 -8.26 -42.73
N ARG A 53 -32.26 -8.83 -43.72
CA ARG A 53 -30.83 -9.13 -43.63
C ARG A 53 -29.98 -7.86 -43.47
N ALA A 54 -30.26 -6.83 -44.26
CA ALA A 54 -29.56 -5.54 -44.16
C ALA A 54 -29.81 -4.87 -42.79
N ALA A 55 -31.04 -4.95 -42.28
CA ALA A 55 -31.39 -4.43 -40.96
C ALA A 55 -30.66 -5.20 -39.83
N LEU A 56 -30.60 -6.53 -39.90
CA LEU A 56 -29.88 -7.36 -38.93
C LEU A 56 -28.36 -7.11 -38.97
N GLU A 57 -27.79 -6.97 -40.16
CA GLU A 57 -26.36 -6.68 -40.32
C GLU A 57 -26.01 -5.28 -39.80
N ALA A 58 -26.85 -4.28 -40.07
CA ALA A 58 -26.70 -2.94 -39.51
C ALA A 58 -26.82 -2.94 -37.97
N ALA A 59 -27.78 -3.68 -37.41
CA ALA A 59 -27.93 -3.83 -35.97
C ALA A 59 -26.71 -4.53 -35.34
N ARG A 60 -26.19 -5.59 -35.97
CA ARG A 60 -24.98 -6.29 -35.55
C ARG A 60 -23.77 -5.37 -35.57
N GLN A 61 -23.58 -4.61 -36.65
CA GLN A 61 -22.47 -3.66 -36.77
C GLN A 61 -22.55 -2.56 -35.70
N SER A 62 -23.74 -2.02 -35.45
CA SER A 62 -23.96 -1.03 -34.39
C SER A 62 -23.70 -1.59 -32.99
N ALA A 63 -24.08 -2.83 -32.72
CA ALA A 63 -23.80 -3.47 -31.43
C ALA A 63 -22.29 -3.73 -31.23
N VAL A 64 -21.59 -4.17 -32.28
CA VAL A 64 -20.13 -4.37 -32.25
C VAL A 64 -19.39 -3.05 -32.07
N SER A 65 -19.79 -1.99 -32.77
CA SER A 65 -19.15 -0.67 -32.64
C SER A 65 -19.38 -0.08 -31.24
N ALA A 66 -20.61 -0.16 -30.71
CA ALA A 66 -20.91 0.31 -29.36
C ALA A 66 -20.13 -0.47 -28.28
N GLY A 67 -19.96 -1.79 -28.46
CA GLY A 67 -19.13 -2.61 -27.57
C GLY A 67 -17.65 -2.20 -27.62
N ALA A 68 -17.11 -1.99 -28.82
CA ALA A 68 -15.73 -1.55 -29.01
C ALA A 68 -15.47 -0.14 -28.44
N GLU A 69 -16.42 0.79 -28.59
CA GLU A 69 -16.34 2.14 -28.01
C GLU A 69 -16.36 2.11 -26.48
N LEU A 70 -17.22 1.28 -25.89
CA LEU A 70 -17.27 1.09 -24.44
C LEU A 70 -15.97 0.48 -23.90
N GLU A 71 -15.45 -0.57 -24.55
CA GLU A 71 -14.18 -1.19 -24.16
C GLU A 71 -13.01 -0.21 -24.29
N ALA A 72 -12.98 0.59 -25.35
CA ALA A 72 -11.96 1.63 -25.55
C ALA A 72 -12.05 2.72 -24.46
N THR A 73 -13.26 3.12 -24.07
CA THR A 73 -13.46 4.14 -23.03
C THR A 73 -13.04 3.62 -21.66
N LEU A 74 -13.51 2.43 -21.26
CA LEU A 74 -13.10 1.81 -19.99
C LEU A 74 -11.60 1.51 -19.95
N GLY A 75 -11.03 1.06 -21.08
CA GLY A 75 -9.60 0.83 -21.21
C GLY A 75 -8.79 2.11 -21.04
N ALA A 76 -9.23 3.22 -21.65
CA ALA A 76 -8.58 4.53 -21.52
C ALA A 76 -8.69 5.08 -20.10
N GLU A 77 -9.84 4.92 -19.43
CA GLU A 77 -10.02 5.31 -18.03
C GLU A 77 -9.09 4.54 -17.10
N LEU A 78 -8.99 3.21 -17.27
CA LEU A 78 -8.08 2.37 -16.49
C LEU A 78 -6.61 2.73 -16.74
N GLU A 79 -6.23 2.96 -18.00
CA GLU A 79 -4.87 3.37 -18.37
C GLU A 79 -4.51 4.72 -17.76
N GLN A 80 -5.44 5.68 -17.81
CA GLN A 80 -5.28 6.97 -17.16
C GLN A 80 -5.10 6.81 -15.65
N ASP A 81 -5.94 6.02 -14.98
CA ASP A 81 -5.85 5.77 -13.54
C ASP A 81 -4.53 5.10 -13.16
N TRP A 82 -4.07 4.13 -13.95
CA TRP A 82 -2.78 3.47 -13.76
C TRP A 82 -1.62 4.47 -13.84
N GLN A 83 -1.62 5.32 -14.87
CA GLN A 83 -0.58 6.33 -15.08
C GLN A 83 -0.61 7.43 -14.02
N GLN A 84 -1.79 7.81 -13.52
CA GLN A 84 -1.94 8.91 -12.57
C GLN A 84 -1.82 8.49 -11.11
N LYS A 85 -2.09 7.22 -10.78
CA LYS A 85 -2.10 6.75 -9.38
C LYS A 85 -1.00 5.73 -9.11
N VAL A 86 -0.91 4.67 -9.92
CA VAL A 86 -0.01 3.54 -9.63
C VAL A 86 1.45 3.87 -9.94
N LEU A 87 1.74 4.42 -11.13
CA LEU A 87 3.11 4.76 -11.50
C LEU A 87 3.74 5.81 -10.58
N PRO A 88 3.05 6.89 -10.17
CA PRO A 88 3.61 7.87 -9.23
C PRO A 88 3.87 7.28 -7.85
N LEU A 89 2.98 6.40 -7.35
CA LEU A 89 3.22 5.68 -6.09
C LEU A 89 4.45 4.78 -6.18
N TRP A 90 4.65 4.07 -7.30
CA TRP A 90 5.87 3.28 -7.53
C TRP A 90 7.12 4.16 -7.48
N GLN A 91 7.10 5.30 -8.18
CA GLN A 91 8.21 6.25 -8.22
C GLN A 91 8.49 6.87 -6.84
N GLU A 92 7.46 7.12 -6.04
CA GLU A 92 7.62 7.59 -4.66
C GLU A 92 8.36 6.54 -3.81
N ILE A 93 7.98 5.26 -3.91
CA ILE A 93 8.66 4.18 -3.18
C ILE A 93 10.14 4.08 -3.57
N GLN A 94 10.46 4.22 -4.86
CA GLN A 94 11.86 4.25 -5.31
C GLN A 94 12.61 5.45 -4.73
N ARG A 95 12.03 6.66 -4.75
CA ARG A 95 12.62 7.84 -4.12
C ARG A 95 12.84 7.68 -2.61
N LEU A 96 11.90 7.04 -1.91
CA LEU A 96 12.05 6.71 -0.49
C LEU A 96 13.22 5.75 -0.26
N ASN A 97 13.38 4.73 -1.11
CA ASN A 97 14.49 3.78 -1.03
C ASN A 97 15.84 4.45 -1.30
N GLU A 98 15.93 5.32 -2.32
CA GLU A 98 17.14 6.08 -2.63
C GLU A 98 17.53 6.99 -1.46
N THR A 99 16.56 7.74 -0.92
CA THR A 99 16.77 8.63 0.23
C THR A 99 17.25 7.86 1.46
N ALA A 100 16.57 6.76 1.78
CA ALA A 100 16.93 5.89 2.90
C ALA A 100 18.31 5.25 2.72
N GLY A 101 18.68 4.85 1.50
CA GLY A 101 19.99 4.28 1.17
C GLY A 101 21.15 5.26 1.40
N VAL A 102 20.93 6.56 1.16
CA VAL A 102 21.92 7.60 1.44
C VAL A 102 22.04 7.89 2.94
N SER A 103 20.93 8.03 3.65
CA SER A 103 20.93 8.34 5.09
C SER A 103 21.27 7.15 5.99
N SER A 104 21.02 5.93 5.50
CA SER A 104 21.16 4.69 6.26
C SER A 104 21.72 3.58 5.36
N PRO A 105 22.99 3.69 4.91
CA PRO A 105 23.62 2.71 4.01
C PRO A 105 23.70 1.34 4.67
N GLU A 106 23.64 0.26 3.90
CA GLU A 106 23.78 -1.11 4.45
C GLU A 106 25.07 -1.26 5.26
N TRP A 107 25.00 -1.97 6.39
CA TRP A 107 26.17 -2.22 7.22
C TRP A 107 27.16 -3.13 6.48
N SER A 108 28.32 -2.58 6.16
CA SER A 108 29.45 -3.29 5.58
C SER A 108 30.75 -2.81 6.23
N ARG A 109 31.82 -3.60 6.14
CA ARG A 109 33.13 -3.16 6.62
C ARG A 109 33.54 -1.82 5.96
N GLN A 110 33.30 -1.70 4.66
CA GLN A 110 33.60 -0.49 3.89
C GLN A 110 32.81 0.72 4.39
N SER A 111 31.50 0.57 4.66
CA SER A 111 30.68 1.68 5.15
C SER A 111 31.10 2.16 6.54
N VAL A 112 31.55 1.23 7.40
CA VAL A 112 32.06 1.56 8.74
C VAL A 112 33.43 2.24 8.66
N GLU A 113 34.35 1.75 7.83
CA GLU A 113 35.68 2.35 7.65
C GLU A 113 35.63 3.73 6.98
N ALA A 114 34.65 3.96 6.10
CA ALA A 114 34.44 5.24 5.43
C ALA A 114 33.53 6.20 6.21
N TRP A 115 33.01 5.78 7.37
CA TRP A 115 32.08 6.60 8.15
C TRP A 115 32.77 7.89 8.64
N THR A 116 32.04 8.99 8.55
CA THR A 116 32.44 10.28 9.13
C THR A 116 31.28 10.84 9.95
N PRO A 117 31.55 11.54 11.06
CA PRO A 117 30.50 12.10 11.90
C PRO A 117 29.61 13.07 11.12
N SER A 118 28.28 12.93 11.25
CA SER A 118 27.35 13.84 10.59
C SER A 118 27.46 15.25 11.20
N PRO A 119 27.62 16.31 10.38
CA PRO A 119 27.66 17.68 10.88
C PRO A 119 26.27 18.19 11.30
N ALA A 120 25.20 17.55 10.83
CA ALA A 120 23.82 17.95 11.07
C ALA A 120 22.99 16.75 11.55
N PHE A 121 21.91 17.05 12.27
CA PHE A 121 20.96 16.03 12.69
C PHE A 121 20.15 15.55 11.49
N ILE A 122 20.18 14.24 11.22
CA ILE A 122 19.33 13.59 10.22
C ILE A 122 18.04 13.14 10.93
N PRO A 123 16.87 13.77 10.66
CA PRO A 123 15.64 13.52 11.40
C PRO A 123 14.90 12.24 10.96
N ALA A 124 15.59 11.31 10.32
CA ALA A 124 15.03 10.04 9.85
C ALA A 124 16.06 8.93 9.94
N ILE A 125 15.70 7.82 10.58
CA ILE A 125 16.57 6.67 10.77
C ILE A 125 15.86 5.40 10.31
N GLN A 126 16.42 4.76 9.29
CA GLN A 126 15.88 3.50 8.80
C GLN A 126 16.25 2.37 9.77
N PHE A 127 15.24 1.61 10.20
CA PHE A 127 15.44 0.45 11.09
C PHE A 127 15.01 -0.87 10.47
N GLY A 128 14.27 -0.85 9.36
CA GLY A 128 13.81 -2.05 8.68
C GLY A 128 13.31 -1.80 7.25
N ARG A 129 12.76 -2.85 6.64
CA ARG A 129 12.07 -2.81 5.34
C ARG A 129 10.87 -3.74 5.37
N VAL A 130 9.81 -3.37 4.66
CA VAL A 130 8.68 -4.25 4.35
C VAL A 130 8.84 -4.70 2.91
N GLU A 131 8.97 -6.01 2.72
CA GLU A 131 9.06 -6.64 1.41
C GLU A 131 7.67 -7.19 1.05
N VAL A 132 7.12 -6.74 -0.08
CA VAL A 132 5.81 -7.17 -0.59
C VAL A 132 5.99 -7.74 -1.99
N ASP A 133 5.61 -9.00 -2.17
CA ASP A 133 5.55 -9.62 -3.48
C ASP A 133 4.16 -9.43 -4.09
N LEU A 134 4.06 -8.55 -5.09
CA LEU A 134 2.82 -8.26 -5.81
C LEU A 134 2.46 -9.36 -6.82
N SER A 135 3.37 -10.29 -7.14
CA SER A 135 3.04 -11.40 -8.04
C SER A 135 1.93 -12.30 -7.50
N ALA A 136 1.84 -12.43 -6.18
CA ALA A 136 0.79 -13.18 -5.50
C ALA A 136 -0.59 -12.50 -5.61
N ALA A 137 -0.64 -11.18 -5.82
CA ALA A 137 -1.88 -10.42 -5.98
C ALA A 137 -2.41 -10.41 -7.43
N GLY A 138 -1.64 -10.93 -8.39
CA GLY A 138 -1.95 -10.92 -9.82
C GLY A 138 -1.50 -9.62 -10.48
N VAL A 139 -0.40 -9.68 -11.22
CA VAL A 139 0.07 -8.55 -12.04
C VAL A 139 -0.69 -8.55 -13.36
N PRO A 140 -1.21 -7.41 -13.83
CA PRO A 140 -1.85 -7.32 -15.14
C PRO A 140 -0.93 -7.86 -16.25
N ALA A 141 -1.46 -8.73 -17.12
CA ALA A 141 -0.72 -9.29 -18.24
C ALA A 141 -0.58 -8.32 -19.43
N ASP A 142 -1.44 -7.29 -19.48
CA ASP A 142 -1.44 -6.30 -20.54
C ASP A 142 -0.24 -5.33 -20.37
N PRO A 143 0.61 -5.15 -21.40
CA PRO A 143 1.76 -4.26 -21.34
C PRO A 143 1.44 -2.81 -20.96
N ARG A 144 0.21 -2.33 -21.19
CA ARG A 144 -0.23 -0.98 -20.79
C ARG A 144 -0.20 -0.76 -19.28
N PHE A 145 -0.25 -1.85 -18.51
CA PHE A 145 -0.24 -1.86 -17.05
C PHE A 145 1.04 -2.50 -16.50
N ALA A 146 2.12 -2.53 -17.28
CA ALA A 146 3.40 -3.05 -16.81
C ALA A 146 4.02 -2.13 -15.74
N LEU A 147 4.59 -2.73 -14.70
CA LEU A 147 5.44 -2.03 -13.75
C LEU A 147 6.87 -1.91 -14.32
N PRO A 148 7.63 -0.84 -14.00
CA PRO A 148 8.99 -0.64 -14.53
C PRO A 148 9.98 -1.73 -14.12
N ASP A 149 9.79 -2.30 -12.93
CA ASP A 149 10.68 -3.26 -12.27
C ASP A 149 9.90 -4.55 -11.94
N PRO A 150 10.59 -5.63 -11.50
CA PRO A 150 9.92 -6.82 -10.99
C PRO A 150 8.84 -6.44 -9.96
N PRO A 151 7.74 -7.21 -9.87
CA PRO A 151 6.59 -6.92 -9.00
C PRO A 151 6.89 -7.21 -7.52
N LYS A 152 8.03 -6.72 -7.03
CA LYS A 152 8.47 -6.78 -5.65
C LYS A 152 8.67 -5.35 -5.17
N VAL A 153 7.95 -4.99 -4.13
CA VAL A 153 7.99 -3.68 -3.52
C VAL A 153 8.74 -3.79 -2.21
N SER A 154 9.83 -3.05 -2.07
CA SER A 154 10.53 -2.85 -0.81
C SER A 154 10.20 -1.46 -0.29
N VAL A 155 9.60 -1.35 0.89
CA VAL A 155 9.29 -0.07 1.53
C VAL A 155 10.18 0.11 2.75
N PRO A 156 10.97 1.20 2.85
CA PRO A 156 11.82 1.42 4.01
C PRO A 156 10.99 1.81 5.23
N LEU A 157 11.27 1.21 6.38
CA LEU A 157 10.71 1.60 7.67
C LEU A 157 11.71 2.48 8.40
N SER A 158 11.28 3.70 8.74
CA SER A 158 12.11 4.70 9.39
C SER A 158 11.43 5.32 10.60
N LEU A 159 12.21 5.61 11.64
CA LEU A 159 11.82 6.49 12.74
C LEU A 159 12.04 7.93 12.33
N THR A 160 11.05 8.79 12.51
CA THR A 160 11.12 10.22 12.16
C THR A 160 11.10 11.09 13.42
N PHE A 161 12.00 12.05 13.52
CA PHE A 161 12.15 12.88 14.72
C PHE A 161 11.69 14.32 14.44
N PRO A 162 10.88 14.93 15.32
CA PRO A 162 10.47 14.46 16.65
C PRO A 162 9.15 13.66 16.69
N GLU A 163 8.49 13.41 15.56
CA GLU A 163 7.11 12.89 15.56
C GLU A 163 6.98 11.41 15.94
N GLN A 164 7.70 10.53 15.25
CA GLN A 164 7.65 9.06 15.39
C GLN A 164 9.02 8.48 15.72
N GLY A 165 9.69 9.07 16.72
CA GLY A 165 11.05 8.69 17.14
C GLY A 165 11.12 7.51 18.11
N SER A 166 9.99 7.04 18.64
CA SER A 166 9.90 5.93 19.59
C SER A 166 9.50 4.63 18.91
N LEU A 167 10.07 3.51 19.34
CA LEU A 167 9.87 2.17 18.79
C LEU A 167 9.53 1.18 19.91
N VAL A 168 8.46 0.41 19.73
CA VAL A 168 8.05 -0.71 20.59
C VAL A 168 8.09 -2.00 19.80
N LEU A 169 8.88 -2.97 20.27
CA LEU A 169 8.96 -4.32 19.74
C LEU A 169 8.22 -5.26 20.70
N GLU A 170 7.06 -5.77 20.30
CA GLU A 170 6.29 -6.75 21.07
C GLU A 170 6.61 -8.16 20.59
N THR A 171 7.00 -9.04 21.52
CA THR A 171 7.23 -10.47 21.23
C THR A 171 6.35 -11.33 22.12
N ASN A 172 5.81 -12.42 21.54
CA ASN A 172 5.10 -13.46 22.29
C ASN A 172 5.99 -14.68 22.60
N ASP A 173 7.16 -14.78 21.97
CA ASP A 173 8.18 -15.80 22.19
C ASP A 173 9.41 -15.22 22.90
N SER A 174 10.47 -16.00 23.13
CA SER A 174 11.70 -15.43 23.71
C SER A 174 12.18 -14.22 22.93
N GLY A 175 12.52 -13.15 23.67
CA GLY A 175 13.22 -11.98 23.16
C GLY A 175 14.60 -12.40 22.67
N ASP A 176 14.62 -12.96 21.48
CA ASP A 176 15.78 -13.58 20.85
C ASP A 176 16.80 -12.51 20.43
N ALA A 177 18.01 -12.98 20.09
CA ALA A 177 19.11 -12.20 19.54
C ALA A 177 18.69 -11.27 18.38
N GLU A 178 17.60 -11.58 17.67
CA GLU A 178 17.03 -10.75 16.62
C GLU A 178 16.46 -9.42 17.14
N VAL A 179 15.73 -9.41 18.26
CA VAL A 179 15.17 -8.18 18.85
C VAL A 179 16.29 -7.28 19.35
N ILE A 180 17.24 -7.87 20.09
CA ILE A 180 18.41 -7.15 20.58
C ILE A 180 19.25 -6.64 19.39
N GLY A 181 19.42 -7.44 18.34
CA GLY A 181 20.08 -7.03 17.10
C GLY A 181 19.36 -5.87 16.40
N ALA A 182 18.03 -5.87 16.37
CA ALA A 182 17.24 -4.74 15.84
C ALA A 182 17.43 -3.48 16.69
N MET A 183 17.44 -3.59 18.02
CA MET A 183 17.72 -2.47 18.92
C MET A 183 19.14 -1.94 18.73
N HIS A 184 20.14 -2.81 18.62
CA HIS A 184 21.53 -2.44 18.32
C HIS A 184 21.63 -1.70 16.99
N ASN A 185 20.97 -2.20 15.94
CA ASN A 185 20.92 -1.53 14.64
C ASN A 185 20.39 -0.10 14.80
N VAL A 186 19.25 0.10 15.46
CA VAL A 186 18.69 1.44 15.70
C VAL A 186 19.66 2.33 16.46
N LEU A 187 20.30 1.83 17.52
CA LEU A 187 21.26 2.61 18.31
C LEU A 187 22.52 2.99 17.52
N LEU A 188 23.06 2.07 16.74
CA LEU A 188 24.21 2.34 15.87
C LEU A 188 23.87 3.34 14.78
N ARG A 189 22.65 3.28 14.22
CA ARG A 189 22.16 4.29 13.26
C ARG A 189 22.00 5.66 13.90
N LEU A 190 21.46 5.73 15.12
CA LEU A 190 21.37 6.97 15.91
C LEU A 190 22.76 7.57 16.15
N LEU A 191 23.71 6.75 16.62
CA LEU A 191 25.09 7.20 16.85
C LEU A 191 25.79 7.66 15.56
N ALA A 192 25.56 6.97 14.44
CA ALA A 192 26.17 7.30 13.16
C ALA A 192 25.55 8.54 12.48
N GLY A 193 24.24 8.77 12.68
CA GLY A 193 23.48 9.83 12.01
C GLY A 193 23.35 11.13 12.82
N MET A 194 23.76 11.14 14.09
CA MET A 194 23.67 12.31 14.95
C MET A 194 25.02 13.03 15.13
N PRO A 195 25.02 14.37 15.25
CA PRO A 195 26.23 15.10 15.61
C PRO A 195 26.79 14.65 16.97
N PRO A 196 28.12 14.53 17.10
CA PRO A 196 28.75 14.18 18.37
C PRO A 196 28.29 15.07 19.53
N GLY A 197 28.01 14.47 20.67
CA GLY A 197 27.57 15.17 21.89
C GLY A 197 26.10 15.61 21.90
N LYS A 198 25.32 15.37 20.84
CA LYS A 198 23.87 15.67 20.79
C LYS A 198 22.96 14.49 21.15
N LEU A 199 23.55 13.38 21.59
CA LEU A 199 22.84 12.16 21.97
C LEU A 199 23.21 11.75 23.40
N SER A 200 22.23 11.25 24.15
CA SER A 200 22.40 10.57 25.44
C SER A 200 21.52 9.33 25.48
N LEU A 201 22.11 8.21 25.85
CA LEU A 201 21.50 6.89 25.91
C LEU A 201 21.32 6.48 27.38
N THR A 202 20.12 6.01 27.71
CA THR A 202 19.82 5.38 29.00
C THR A 202 19.48 3.92 28.72
N LEU A 203 20.39 3.01 29.05
CA LEU A 203 20.28 1.58 28.70
C LEU A 203 19.81 0.78 29.93
N ILE A 204 18.65 0.13 29.83
CA ILE A 204 18.05 -0.69 30.89
C ILE A 204 17.99 -2.14 30.41
N ASP A 205 18.61 -3.05 31.18
CA ASP A 205 18.69 -4.49 30.87
C ASP A 205 18.52 -5.33 32.16
N PRO A 206 17.28 -5.45 32.66
CA PRO A 206 17.00 -6.10 33.94
C PRO A 206 17.20 -7.62 33.90
N VAL A 207 17.04 -8.25 32.74
CA VAL A 207 17.13 -9.72 32.58
C VAL A 207 18.53 -10.15 32.14
N GLY A 208 19.11 -9.50 31.11
CA GLY A 208 20.45 -9.81 30.61
C GLY A 208 21.59 -9.30 31.52
N LEU A 209 21.25 -8.63 32.63
CA LEU A 209 22.21 -8.08 33.60
C LEU A 209 23.27 -7.14 32.98
N GLY A 210 22.94 -6.54 31.83
CA GLY A 210 23.80 -5.63 31.08
C GLY A 210 24.54 -6.30 29.92
N GLU A 211 24.48 -7.62 29.77
CA GLU A 211 25.14 -8.33 28.65
C GLU A 211 24.62 -7.84 27.30
N ASN A 212 23.31 -7.59 27.19
CA ASN A 212 22.67 -7.18 25.94
C ASN A 212 23.26 -5.88 25.37
N PHE A 213 23.78 -4.99 26.21
CA PHE A 213 24.33 -3.70 25.76
C PHE A 213 25.80 -3.49 26.14
N ALA A 214 26.49 -4.52 26.63
CA ALA A 214 27.86 -4.42 27.10
C ALA A 214 28.82 -3.85 26.04
N GLY A 215 28.61 -4.17 24.75
CA GLY A 215 29.42 -3.65 23.64
C GLY A 215 29.41 -2.13 23.52
N PHE A 216 28.36 -1.45 24.00
CA PHE A 216 28.29 0.02 24.00
C PHE A 216 29.09 0.63 25.15
N MET A 217 29.44 -0.12 26.20
CA MET A 217 30.15 0.43 27.37
C MET A 217 31.52 1.01 27.02
N HIS A 218 32.17 0.52 25.96
CA HIS A 218 33.41 1.12 25.44
C HIS A 218 33.24 2.57 24.99
N LEU A 219 32.02 3.02 24.68
CA LEU A 219 31.75 4.42 24.35
C LEU A 219 31.84 5.32 25.59
N ALA A 220 31.60 4.78 26.79
CA ALA A 220 31.73 5.52 28.03
C ALA A 220 33.18 5.90 28.36
N ASP A 221 34.15 5.16 27.80
CA ASP A 221 35.59 5.49 27.90
C ASP A 221 35.94 6.81 27.19
N TYR A 222 35.14 7.21 26.19
CA TYR A 222 35.31 8.44 25.43
C TYR A 222 34.43 9.58 25.97
N GLU A 223 33.15 9.31 26.23
CA GLU A 223 32.20 10.30 26.71
C GLU A 223 31.23 9.67 27.72
N GLU A 224 31.52 9.88 29.01
CA GLU A 224 30.78 9.26 30.12
C GLU A 224 29.28 9.64 30.11
N SER A 225 28.96 10.87 29.66
CA SER A 225 27.58 11.39 29.62
C SER A 225 26.72 10.75 28.52
N LEU A 226 27.33 10.02 27.58
CA LEU A 226 26.63 9.34 26.50
C LEU A 226 25.82 8.15 27.00
N ILE A 227 26.33 7.35 27.94
CA ILE A 227 25.63 6.14 28.45
C ILE A 227 25.20 6.28 29.92
N ASN A 228 25.47 7.44 30.53
CA ASN A 228 25.17 7.69 31.95
C ASN A 228 25.86 6.66 32.87
N ARG A 229 27.15 6.40 32.63
CA ARG A 229 28.08 5.59 33.45
C ARG A 229 27.86 4.08 33.50
N ARG A 230 26.64 3.58 33.29
CA ARG A 230 26.33 2.15 33.42
C ARG A 230 25.05 1.75 32.71
N ILE A 231 24.88 0.44 32.56
CA ILE A 231 23.61 -0.19 32.20
C ILE A 231 22.84 -0.46 33.50
N TRP A 232 21.55 -0.13 33.50
CA TRP A 232 20.69 -0.16 34.68
C TRP A 232 19.93 -1.49 34.75
N THR A 233 20.06 -2.23 35.85
CA THR A 233 19.51 -3.59 35.98
C THR A 233 18.62 -3.77 37.21
N GLN A 234 18.87 -2.99 38.27
CA GLN A 234 18.17 -3.07 39.55
C GLN A 234 16.90 -2.21 39.56
N ARG A 235 15.82 -2.71 40.18
CA ARG A 235 14.49 -2.08 40.24
C ARG A 235 14.53 -0.64 40.73
N GLU A 236 15.18 -0.39 41.86
CA GLU A 236 15.20 0.94 42.50
C GLU A 236 15.92 1.96 41.62
N GLN A 237 16.97 1.52 40.94
CA GLN A 237 17.78 2.37 40.08
C GLN A 237 17.08 2.67 38.76
N ILE A 238 16.31 1.72 38.22
CA ILE A 238 15.44 1.93 37.06
C ILE A 238 14.39 2.99 37.39
N GLU A 239 13.72 2.88 38.54
CA GLU A 239 12.72 3.86 38.97
C GLU A 239 13.30 5.26 39.12
N GLU A 240 14.45 5.40 39.79
CA GLU A 240 15.17 6.66 39.94
C GLU A 240 15.55 7.26 38.57
N ARG A 241 16.00 6.41 37.63
CA ARG A 241 16.42 6.89 36.32
C ARG A 241 15.23 7.40 35.49
N LEU A 242 14.08 6.74 35.56
CA LEU A 242 12.85 7.22 34.94
C LEU A 242 12.33 8.49 35.62
N ALA A 243 12.60 8.67 36.92
CA ALA A 243 12.30 9.91 37.62
C ALA A 243 13.09 11.09 37.06
N PHE A 244 14.41 10.92 36.92
CA PHE A 244 15.29 11.93 36.32
C PHE A 244 14.86 12.33 34.91
N LEU A 245 14.46 11.37 34.07
CA LEU A 245 13.98 11.67 32.71
C LEU A 245 12.66 12.46 32.72
N ASN A 246 11.74 12.17 33.63
CA ASN A 246 10.52 12.96 33.78
C ASN A 246 10.80 14.39 34.28
N GLU A 247 11.71 14.56 35.23
CA GLU A 247 12.15 15.89 35.68
C GLU A 247 12.79 16.69 34.54
N HIS A 248 13.58 16.03 33.69
CA HIS A 248 14.12 16.65 32.48
C HIS A 248 13.00 17.10 31.54
N ILE A 249 12.02 16.24 31.24
CA ILE A 249 10.86 16.59 30.40
C ILE A 249 10.12 17.79 30.97
N GLU A 250 9.88 17.81 32.29
CA GLU A 250 9.23 18.93 32.96
C GLU A 250 10.03 20.22 32.80
N LYS A 251 11.35 20.18 33.01
CA LYS A 251 12.24 21.32 32.77
C LYS A 251 12.16 21.79 31.31
N MET A 252 12.11 20.87 30.34
CA MET A 252 12.03 21.21 28.92
C MET A 252 10.74 21.97 28.58
N ILE A 253 9.61 21.45 29.06
CA ILE A 253 8.30 22.09 28.91
C ILE A 253 8.30 23.46 29.60
N GLN A 254 8.79 23.50 30.83
CA GLN A 254 8.74 24.68 31.67
C GLN A 254 9.79 25.72 31.34
N MET A 255 10.88 25.45 30.62
CA MET A 255 11.94 26.44 30.35
C MET A 255 12.06 26.79 28.87
N TYR A 256 12.01 25.80 27.98
CA TYR A 256 12.32 26.00 26.56
C TYR A 256 11.05 26.08 25.70
N LEU A 257 10.03 25.27 25.98
CA LEU A 257 8.83 25.18 25.15
C LEU A 257 7.69 26.11 25.61
N ARG A 258 7.98 27.22 26.33
CA ARG A 258 7.02 28.15 26.95
C ARG A 258 6.16 28.94 25.93
N ASN A 259 5.48 28.23 25.02
CA ASN A 259 4.80 28.71 23.81
C ASN A 259 5.70 29.31 22.73
N GLU A 260 7.02 29.28 22.88
CA GLU A 260 7.97 29.78 21.87
C GLU A 260 8.27 28.74 20.79
N TYR A 261 8.35 27.46 21.17
CA TYR A 261 8.66 26.35 20.27
C TYR A 261 7.67 25.21 20.49
N ALA A 262 7.21 24.60 19.41
CA ALA A 262 6.34 23.44 19.50
C ALA A 262 7.15 22.18 19.86
N THR A 263 8.44 22.09 19.52
CA THR A 263 9.29 20.93 19.83
C THR A 263 10.73 21.35 20.18
N ILE A 264 11.46 20.49 20.89
CA ILE A 264 12.88 20.73 21.16
C ILE A 264 13.71 20.71 19.87
N THR A 265 13.25 19.99 18.85
CA THR A 265 13.92 19.95 17.53
C THR A 265 13.90 21.32 16.87
N GLU A 266 12.78 22.04 16.95
CA GLU A 266 12.67 23.43 16.46
C GLU A 266 13.59 24.38 17.23
N TYR A 267 13.64 24.25 18.55
CA TYR A 267 14.57 25.02 19.39
C TYR A 267 16.03 24.71 19.01
N ASN A 268 16.38 23.44 18.88
CA ASN A 268 17.74 22.98 18.56
C ASN A 268 18.22 23.48 17.19
N ALA A 269 17.31 23.66 16.23
CA ALA A 269 17.65 24.25 14.93
C ALA A 269 18.13 25.71 15.05
N GLN A 270 17.71 26.43 16.09
CA GLN A 270 18.09 27.84 16.33
C GLN A 270 19.19 27.99 17.39
N ALA A 271 19.29 27.04 18.34
CA ALA A 271 20.18 27.13 19.48
C ALA A 271 21.67 26.87 19.17
N GLY A 272 21.99 26.32 17.99
CA GLY A 272 23.37 26.10 17.54
C GLY A 272 24.20 25.28 18.55
N SER A 273 25.27 25.87 19.09
CA SER A 273 26.16 25.20 20.04
C SER A 273 25.47 24.84 21.37
N VAL A 274 24.43 25.58 21.77
CA VAL A 274 23.69 25.39 23.03
C VAL A 274 22.50 24.42 22.86
N ALA A 275 22.33 23.82 21.68
CA ALA A 275 21.26 22.86 21.43
C ALA A 275 21.31 21.68 22.43
N GLU A 276 20.14 21.32 22.96
CA GLU A 276 19.95 20.26 23.94
C GLU A 276 20.14 18.87 23.35
N LYS A 277 20.56 17.92 24.19
CA LYS A 277 20.76 16.53 23.77
C LYS A 277 19.42 15.84 23.58
N TYR A 278 19.37 14.94 22.60
CA TYR A 278 18.30 13.96 22.52
C TYR A 278 18.58 12.81 23.48
N HIS A 279 17.54 12.40 24.22
CA HIS A 279 17.62 11.34 25.20
C HIS A 279 16.90 10.10 24.66
N ILE A 280 17.61 8.98 24.50
CA ILE A 280 17.04 7.71 24.06
C ILE A 280 17.03 6.77 25.25
N LEU A 281 15.82 6.45 25.72
CA LEU A 281 15.57 5.44 26.73
C LEU A 281 15.43 4.09 26.05
N VAL A 282 16.38 3.19 26.31
CA VAL A 282 16.42 1.84 25.76
C VAL A 282 16.10 0.86 26.87
N VAL A 283 15.08 0.03 26.65
CA VAL A 283 14.63 -0.95 27.65
C VAL A 283 14.53 -2.32 26.99
N ALA A 284 15.36 -3.25 27.46
CA ALA A 284 15.23 -4.67 27.14
C ALA A 284 14.26 -5.35 28.11
N ASP A 285 13.53 -6.33 27.59
CA ASP A 285 12.73 -7.31 28.37
C ASP A 285 11.75 -6.69 29.38
N PHE A 286 11.14 -5.56 29.01
CA PHE A 286 10.02 -5.01 29.77
C PHE A 286 8.89 -6.05 29.81
N PRO A 287 8.24 -6.29 30.97
CA PRO A 287 8.22 -5.48 32.19
C PRO A 287 9.17 -5.91 33.33
N ALA A 288 10.18 -6.73 33.09
CA ALA A 288 11.03 -7.25 34.16
C ALA A 288 11.65 -6.14 35.03
N ASN A 289 11.59 -6.30 36.36
CA ASN A 289 12.06 -5.34 37.37
C ASN A 289 11.40 -3.94 37.35
N PHE A 290 10.35 -3.69 36.57
CA PHE A 290 9.61 -2.43 36.67
C PHE A 290 8.62 -2.47 37.85
N SER A 291 8.69 -1.47 38.72
CA SER A 291 7.66 -1.21 39.74
C SER A 291 6.44 -0.51 39.13
N ASP A 292 5.30 -0.49 39.82
CA ASP A 292 4.11 0.24 39.37
C ASP A 292 4.40 1.74 39.17
N VAL A 293 5.28 2.30 40.00
CA VAL A 293 5.74 3.69 39.88
C VAL A 293 6.60 3.86 38.62
N ALA A 294 7.53 2.95 38.35
CA ALA A 294 8.34 2.96 37.13
C ALA A 294 7.47 2.85 35.87
N VAL A 295 6.42 2.02 35.89
CA VAL A 295 5.46 1.87 34.78
C VAL A 295 4.69 3.16 34.51
N LYS A 296 4.19 3.84 35.56
CA LYS A 296 3.53 5.13 35.41
C LYS A 296 4.48 6.21 34.87
N ARG A 297 5.73 6.22 35.36
CA ARG A 297 6.77 7.14 34.87
C ARG A 297 7.11 6.89 33.40
N LEU A 298 7.23 5.62 32.97
CA LEU A 298 7.46 5.25 31.58
C LEU A 298 6.32 5.73 30.67
N GLN A 299 5.06 5.53 31.07
CA GLN A 299 3.89 6.01 30.31
C GLN A 299 3.89 7.54 30.14
N SER A 300 4.27 8.27 31.18
CA SER A 300 4.45 9.73 31.11
C SER A 300 5.53 10.12 30.10
N ILE A 301 6.69 9.45 30.12
CA ILE A 301 7.79 9.66 29.17
C ILE A 301 7.33 9.39 27.74
N VAL A 302 6.65 8.28 27.48
CA VAL A 302 6.18 7.93 26.13
C VAL A 302 5.15 8.94 25.62
N SER A 303 4.27 9.44 26.48
CA SER A 303 3.20 10.36 26.09
C SER A 303 3.66 11.79 25.83
N SER A 304 4.72 12.25 26.52
CA SER A 304 5.13 13.67 26.49
C SER A 304 6.59 13.91 26.15
N GLY A 305 7.40 12.85 26.08
CA GLY A 305 8.84 12.90 25.87
C GLY A 305 9.24 13.32 24.45
N ALA A 306 8.51 12.87 23.42
CA ALA A 306 8.89 13.08 22.02
C ALA A 306 9.08 14.56 21.68
N ARG A 307 8.14 15.40 22.13
CA ARG A 307 8.20 16.86 21.99
C ARG A 307 9.41 17.49 22.69
N CYS A 308 9.88 16.87 23.75
CA CYS A 308 10.99 17.30 24.58
C CYS A 308 12.32 16.63 24.19
N GLY A 309 12.35 15.83 23.12
CA GLY A 309 13.55 15.13 22.66
C GLY A 309 13.90 13.87 23.43
N VAL A 310 12.94 13.33 24.18
CA VAL A 310 13.06 12.05 24.88
C VAL A 310 12.27 11.00 24.11
N PHE A 311 12.97 9.99 23.60
CA PHE A 311 12.39 8.90 22.81
C PHE A 311 12.63 7.56 23.48
N VAL A 312 11.78 6.59 23.18
CA VAL A 312 11.81 5.28 23.82
C VAL A 312 12.01 4.18 22.78
N LEU A 313 12.97 3.30 23.03
CA LEU A 313 13.18 2.05 22.33
C LEU A 313 12.93 0.90 23.31
N LEU A 314 11.76 0.26 23.20
CA LEU A 314 11.24 -0.69 24.18
C LEU A 314 11.06 -2.07 23.54
N HIS A 315 11.71 -3.08 24.12
CA HIS A 315 11.29 -4.46 23.94
C HIS A 315 10.26 -4.81 25.01
N TRP A 316 9.05 -5.20 24.58
CA TRP A 316 8.00 -5.74 25.45
C TRP A 316 7.88 -7.25 25.28
N ASP A 317 8.36 -7.99 26.28
CA ASP A 317 8.18 -9.44 26.42
C ASP A 317 6.77 -9.74 26.94
N ARG A 318 5.87 -10.17 26.04
CA ARG A 318 4.46 -10.42 26.36
C ARG A 318 4.21 -11.76 27.06
N ARG A 319 5.25 -12.57 27.28
CA ARG A 319 5.16 -13.80 28.09
C ARG A 319 5.08 -13.47 29.58
N GLN A 320 5.60 -12.31 29.98
CA GLN A 320 5.51 -11.80 31.33
C GLN A 320 4.13 -11.16 31.55
N THR A 321 3.64 -11.20 32.80
CA THR A 321 2.36 -10.58 33.14
C THR A 321 2.47 -9.07 32.99
N ALA A 322 1.53 -8.48 32.24
CA ALA A 322 1.48 -7.03 32.08
C ALA A 322 1.33 -6.34 33.45
N PRO A 323 2.13 -5.31 33.76
CA PRO A 323 2.04 -4.60 35.04
C PRO A 323 0.68 -3.96 35.26
N GLU A 324 0.28 -3.86 36.53
CA GLU A 324 -0.95 -3.16 36.88
C GLU A 324 -0.86 -1.67 36.50
N GLY A 325 -1.88 -1.17 35.82
CA GLY A 325 -1.94 0.23 35.36
C GLY A 325 -1.19 0.52 34.06
N LEU A 326 -0.66 -0.48 33.35
CA LEU A 326 -0.13 -0.30 32.01
C LEU A 326 -1.25 -0.04 30.98
N VAL A 327 -1.27 1.14 30.37
CA VAL A 327 -2.18 1.45 29.25
C VAL A 327 -1.47 1.15 27.93
N ALA A 328 -1.58 -0.10 27.44
CA ALA A 328 -0.92 -0.57 26.23
C ALA A 328 -1.18 0.31 24.99
N GLU A 329 -2.40 0.82 24.86
CA GLU A 329 -2.80 1.66 23.72
C GLU A 329 -2.10 3.02 23.72
N GLU A 330 -1.74 3.57 24.88
CA GLU A 330 -0.96 4.82 24.94
C GLU A 330 0.49 4.60 24.49
N LEU A 331 1.09 3.46 24.84
CA LEU A 331 2.40 3.08 24.31
C LEU A 331 2.37 2.96 22.78
N ARG A 332 1.38 2.23 22.25
CA ARG A 332 1.23 1.96 20.82
C ARG A 332 0.90 3.22 20.01
N LYS A 333 0.12 4.13 20.57
CA LYS A 333 -0.27 5.38 19.90
C LYS A 333 0.92 6.33 19.71
N ASN A 334 1.83 6.34 20.68
CA ASN A 334 2.97 7.28 20.71
C ASN A 334 4.29 6.63 20.25
N SER A 335 4.23 5.47 19.60
CA SER A 335 5.43 4.76 19.12
C SER A 335 5.12 3.96 17.87
N VAL A 336 6.11 3.78 17.01
CA VAL A 336 6.04 2.76 15.96
C VAL A 336 6.04 1.40 16.64
N CYS A 337 5.04 0.56 16.36
CA CYS A 337 4.86 -0.73 17.03
C CYS A 337 5.05 -1.87 16.02
N LEU A 338 6.03 -2.74 16.27
CA LEU A 338 6.17 -4.01 15.59
C LEU A 338 5.73 -5.13 16.53
N ARG A 339 4.88 -6.03 16.03
CA ARG A 339 4.38 -7.16 16.79
C ARG A 339 4.77 -8.45 16.09
N ARG A 340 5.34 -9.38 16.85
CA ARG A 340 5.69 -10.73 16.41
C ARG A 340 4.84 -11.77 17.11
#